data_AF-A0A8H4MVY0-F1
#
_entry.id   AF-A0A8H4MVY0-F1
#
_cell.length_a   1.000
_cell.length_b   1.000
_cell.length_c   1.000
_cell.angle_alpha   90.00
_cell.angle_beta   90.00
_cell.angle_gamma   90.00
#
_symmetry.space_group_name_H-M   'P 1'
#
loop_
_entity.id
_entity.type
_entity.pdbx_description
1 polymer ?
#
loop_
_entity_poly.entity_id
_entity_poly.type
_entity_poly.pdbx_seq_one_letter_code
_entity_poly.pdbx_strand_id
1 'polypeptide(L)'
;MSLQLGSASVFRPGWALSILVVLAALPSAIAQFCTFWDGGCVDPLAQTAINFDFPPLFLDDLTLYYGFDANPSGKGQEPMVKASFWLAYDPHRIDSTVITANRTSEIAFRVGNLTGTPSGPSNGCDGVWGPQCTHDLKELLKGAMYELTIKGDYTYPLQTVISQMLVNPPVLSNCPPPFFDVQSLPVLPFAQESEPDKTAMIQTPGFGGSPWQTWFIDNMTSSQQAEQVAVAILSRAPSSNTYSMHGKDDIMVELVCIQAPSSGGASSSQDG
;
A
#
# COMPACT_ATOMS: atom_id res chain seq x y z
N MET A 1 51.07 -14.75 71.32
CA MET A 1 49.90 -15.43 71.90
C MET A 1 48.69 -14.58 71.56
N SER A 2 47.79 -15.12 70.72
CA SER A 2 46.42 -14.63 70.43
C SER A 2 46.31 -13.26 69.72
N LEU A 3 45.41 -12.96 68.77
CA LEU A 3 44.27 -13.64 68.14
C LEU A 3 43.96 -12.83 66.85
N GLN A 4 43.51 -13.50 65.78
CA GLN A 4 42.97 -12.88 64.56
C GLN A 4 41.67 -12.11 64.85
N LEU A 5 41.42 -11.03 64.11
CA LEU A 5 40.06 -10.62 63.72
C LEU A 5 40.10 -9.99 62.33
N GLY A 6 39.31 -10.58 61.43
CA GLY A 6 39.23 -10.20 60.03
C GLY A 6 38.36 -8.97 59.77
N SER A 7 38.35 -8.55 58.52
CA SER A 7 37.31 -7.69 57.96
C SER A 7 37.01 -8.18 56.55
N ALA A 8 35.84 -8.78 56.39
CA ALA A 8 35.30 -9.25 55.14
C ALA A 8 34.91 -8.06 54.24
N SER A 9 35.32 -8.11 52.97
CA SER A 9 34.82 -7.18 51.96
C SER A 9 33.38 -7.54 51.59
N VAL A 10 32.44 -6.66 51.91
CA VAL A 10 31.05 -6.77 51.47
C VAL A 10 31.00 -6.47 49.97
N PHE A 11 30.96 -7.52 49.16
CA PHE A 11 30.67 -7.43 47.74
C PHE A 11 29.24 -6.89 47.58
N ARG A 12 29.11 -5.63 47.13
CA ARG A 12 27.81 -4.98 46.89
C ARG A 12 27.13 -5.62 45.66
N PRO A 13 25.99 -6.32 45.82
CA PRO A 13 25.30 -7.00 44.71
C PRO A 13 24.47 -6.04 43.85
N GLY A 14 24.44 -4.74 44.19
CA GLY A 14 23.56 -3.76 43.56
C GLY A 14 23.91 -3.43 42.10
N TRP A 15 25.18 -3.54 41.70
CA TRP A 15 25.60 -3.16 40.35
C TRP A 15 25.21 -4.21 39.30
N ALA A 16 25.16 -5.49 39.68
CA ALA A 16 24.69 -6.57 38.80
C ALA A 16 23.16 -6.49 38.58
N LEU A 17 22.41 -6.06 39.59
CA LEU A 17 20.95 -5.86 39.51
C LEU A 17 20.56 -4.68 38.62
N SER A 18 21.33 -3.59 38.62
CA SER A 18 21.07 -2.44 37.75
C SER A 18 21.27 -2.75 36.26
N ILE A 19 22.23 -3.62 35.91
CA ILE A 19 22.46 -4.04 34.52
C ILE A 19 21.33 -4.94 34.01
N LEU A 20 20.79 -5.84 34.85
CA LEU A 20 19.67 -6.72 34.51
C LEU A 20 18.36 -5.95 34.25
N VAL A 21 18.11 -4.85 34.97
CA VAL A 21 16.92 -4.00 34.76
C VAL A 21 17.04 -3.18 33.47
N VAL A 22 18.24 -2.74 33.08
CA VAL A 22 18.46 -2.03 31.82
C VAL A 22 18.30 -2.96 30.60
N LEU A 23 18.70 -4.23 30.71
CA LEU A 23 18.48 -5.24 29.65
C LEU A 23 17.01 -5.66 29.50
N ALA A 24 16.22 -5.63 30.57
CA ALA A 24 14.79 -5.91 30.52
C ALA A 24 13.92 -4.71 30.08
N ALA A 25 14.48 -3.50 30.12
CA ALA A 25 13.82 -2.27 29.69
C ALA A 25 14.13 -1.88 28.24
N LEU A 26 15.04 -2.60 27.57
CA LEU A 26 15.15 -2.52 26.12
C LEU A 26 13.89 -3.16 25.54
N PRO A 27 13.08 -2.43 24.74
CA PRO A 27 12.00 -3.07 24.02
C PRO A 27 12.64 -4.21 23.23
N SER A 28 12.18 -5.43 23.47
CA SER A 28 12.48 -6.57 22.62
C SER A 28 11.86 -6.26 21.26
N ALA A 29 12.58 -5.52 20.44
CA ALA A 29 12.46 -5.57 19.01
C ALA A 29 12.81 -7.01 18.65
N ILE A 30 11.80 -7.88 18.67
CA ILE A 30 11.85 -9.13 17.94
C ILE A 30 12.10 -8.67 16.51
N ALA A 31 13.34 -8.77 16.04
CA ALA A 31 13.62 -8.73 14.62
C ALA A 31 12.80 -9.88 14.05
N GLN A 32 11.59 -9.58 13.56
CA GLN A 32 10.78 -10.57 12.87
C GLN A 32 11.58 -10.91 11.63
N PHE A 33 12.16 -12.12 11.63
CA PHE A 33 12.89 -12.62 10.48
C PHE A 33 11.91 -12.75 9.33
N CYS A 34 11.98 -11.82 8.38
CA CYS A 34 11.15 -11.89 7.21
C CYS A 34 11.72 -12.92 6.25
N THR A 35 11.04 -14.04 6.10
CA THR A 35 11.44 -15.07 5.12
C THR A 35 10.69 -14.86 3.82
N PHE A 36 11.26 -15.29 2.70
CA PHE A 36 10.59 -15.22 1.39
C PHE A 36 9.17 -15.83 1.44
N TRP A 37 8.98 -16.92 2.17
CA TRP A 37 7.71 -17.65 2.27
C TRP A 37 6.70 -17.07 3.26
N ASP A 38 7.12 -16.10 4.08
CA ASP A 38 6.20 -15.38 4.96
C ASP A 38 5.49 -14.28 4.16
N GLY A 39 4.17 -14.42 4.02
CA GLY A 39 3.32 -13.44 3.34
C GLY A 39 3.01 -12.20 4.19
N GLY A 40 3.28 -12.26 5.50
CA GLY A 40 3.06 -11.16 6.45
C GLY A 40 4.15 -10.09 6.44
N CYS A 41 5.17 -10.23 5.61
CA CYS A 41 6.27 -9.28 5.49
C CYS A 41 6.94 -9.37 4.11
N VAL A 42 7.74 -8.36 3.77
CA VAL A 42 8.67 -8.40 2.64
C VAL A 42 10.05 -7.92 3.10
N ASP A 43 11.09 -8.65 2.69
CA ASP A 43 12.49 -8.20 2.77
C ASP A 43 12.92 -7.86 1.34
N PRO A 44 12.66 -6.63 0.87
CA PRO A 44 12.64 -6.36 -0.56
C PRO A 44 14.05 -6.33 -1.14
N LEU A 45 14.29 -7.15 -2.17
CA LEU A 45 15.45 -7.02 -3.06
C LEU A 45 15.44 -5.65 -3.77
N ALA A 46 14.24 -5.18 -4.11
CA ALA A 46 14.02 -3.85 -4.66
C ALA A 46 12.74 -3.25 -4.09
N GLN A 47 12.80 -1.96 -3.73
CA GLN A 47 11.68 -1.20 -3.22
C GLN A 47 11.69 0.19 -3.86
N THR A 48 10.49 0.74 -4.05
CA THR A 48 10.27 2.11 -4.46
C THR A 48 9.10 2.70 -3.69
N ALA A 49 9.02 4.03 -3.67
CA ALA A 49 7.94 4.76 -3.03
C ALA A 49 7.59 5.99 -3.87
N ILE A 50 6.32 6.37 -3.84
CA ILE A 50 5.83 7.59 -4.47
C ILE A 50 4.89 8.32 -3.51
N ASN A 51 5.09 9.64 -3.42
CA ASN A 51 4.22 10.53 -2.67
C ASN A 51 3.21 11.14 -3.63
N PHE A 52 1.95 11.22 -3.20
CA PHE A 52 0.89 11.83 -3.99
C PHE A 52 -0.19 12.41 -3.09
N ASP A 53 -0.86 13.43 -3.59
CA ASP A 53 -1.98 14.07 -2.90
C ASP A 53 -3.25 13.22 -3.06
N PHE A 54 -3.99 13.05 -1.96
CA PHE A 54 -5.32 12.44 -1.98
C PHE A 54 -6.30 13.24 -1.11
N PRO A 55 -6.56 14.52 -1.48
CA PRO A 55 -7.48 15.37 -0.75
C PRO A 55 -8.92 14.84 -0.85
N PRO A 56 -9.87 15.43 -0.12
CA PRO A 56 -9.69 16.41 0.94
C PRO A 56 -9.59 15.79 2.34
N LEU A 57 -9.76 14.48 2.48
CA LEU A 57 -9.80 13.84 3.80
C LEU A 57 -8.41 13.82 4.47
N PHE A 58 -7.36 13.48 3.72
CA PHE A 58 -5.99 13.46 4.22
C PHE A 58 -5.35 14.83 4.02
N LEU A 59 -4.76 15.38 5.09
CA LEU A 59 -4.13 16.69 5.09
C LEU A 59 -2.68 16.66 4.59
N ASP A 60 -2.05 15.49 4.64
CA ASP A 60 -0.69 15.24 4.17
C ASP A 60 -0.73 14.27 2.98
N ASP A 61 0.32 14.32 2.16
CA ASP A 61 0.56 13.38 1.07
C ASP A 61 0.53 11.94 1.59
N LEU A 62 -0.07 11.05 0.80
CA LEU A 62 0.03 9.61 1.00
C LEU A 62 1.32 9.12 0.34
N THR A 63 2.00 8.16 0.99
CA THR A 63 3.14 7.47 0.37
C THR A 63 2.74 6.04 0.01
N LEU A 64 2.73 5.71 -1.27
CA LEU A 64 2.57 4.33 -1.74
C LEU A 64 3.94 3.66 -1.85
N TYR A 65 4.10 2.57 -1.12
CA TYR A 65 5.28 1.71 -1.22
C TYR A 65 4.95 0.47 -2.04
N TYR A 66 5.89 0.11 -2.91
CA TYR A 66 5.88 -1.14 -3.64
C TYR A 66 7.27 -1.77 -3.55
N GLY A 67 7.34 -3.02 -3.16
CA GLY A 67 8.59 -3.75 -3.07
C GLY A 67 8.42 -5.20 -3.47
N PHE A 68 9.49 -5.81 -3.95
CA PHE A 68 9.51 -7.23 -4.21
C PHE A 68 10.81 -7.89 -3.78
N ASP A 69 10.68 -9.14 -3.38
CA ASP A 69 11.75 -10.10 -3.13
C ASP A 69 11.68 -11.21 -4.19
N ALA A 70 12.78 -11.91 -4.44
CA ALA A 70 12.86 -12.93 -5.47
C ALA A 70 13.59 -14.18 -4.96
N ASN A 71 13.02 -15.34 -5.26
CA ASN A 71 13.60 -16.63 -4.97
C ASN A 71 13.90 -17.36 -6.30
N PRO A 72 15.17 -17.66 -6.62
CA PRO A 72 15.53 -18.36 -7.85
C PRO A 72 15.04 -19.82 -7.89
N SER A 73 14.60 -20.37 -6.77
CA SER A 73 14.10 -21.75 -6.65
C SER A 73 12.81 -21.76 -5.85
N GLY A 74 11.72 -21.31 -6.49
CA GLY A 74 10.37 -21.31 -5.95
C GLY A 74 9.75 -22.70 -5.82
N LYS A 75 8.41 -22.76 -5.75
CA LYS A 75 7.67 -24.03 -5.64
C LYS A 75 7.85 -24.84 -6.92
N GLY A 76 8.72 -25.85 -6.88
CA GLY A 76 8.99 -26.70 -8.04
C GLY A 76 10.18 -26.31 -8.90
N GLN A 77 11.16 -25.57 -8.34
CA GLN A 77 12.45 -25.18 -8.97
C GLN A 77 12.40 -24.03 -9.98
N GLU A 78 11.22 -23.52 -10.33
CA GLU A 78 11.09 -22.32 -11.16
C GLU A 78 11.26 -21.03 -10.33
N PRO A 79 11.74 -19.91 -10.92
CA PRO A 79 11.89 -18.65 -10.21
C PRO A 79 10.53 -18.11 -9.76
N MET A 80 10.51 -17.49 -8.58
CA MET A 80 9.30 -16.92 -8.00
C MET A 80 9.61 -15.55 -7.40
N VAL A 81 8.64 -14.65 -7.48
CA VAL A 81 8.70 -13.33 -6.86
C VAL A 81 7.66 -13.22 -5.74
N LYS A 82 8.05 -12.59 -4.64
CA LYS A 82 7.13 -12.10 -3.60
C LYS A 82 7.03 -10.59 -3.74
N ALA A 83 5.89 -10.08 -4.19
CA ALA A 83 5.64 -8.64 -4.31
C ALA A 83 4.67 -8.18 -3.22
N SER A 84 4.86 -6.97 -2.69
CA SER A 84 4.00 -6.42 -1.64
C SER A 84 3.79 -4.92 -1.83
N PHE A 85 2.65 -4.42 -1.35
CA PHE A 85 2.38 -2.99 -1.28
C PHE A 85 1.78 -2.58 0.07
N TRP A 86 1.95 -1.31 0.41
CA TRP A 86 1.29 -0.67 1.54
C TRP A 86 1.23 0.84 1.31
N LEU A 87 0.27 1.49 1.99
CA LEU A 87 0.28 2.94 2.14
C LEU A 87 0.86 3.32 3.50
N ALA A 88 1.68 4.36 3.51
CA ALA A 88 2.08 5.08 4.70
C ALA A 88 1.48 6.48 4.70
N TYR A 89 0.96 6.88 5.86
CA TYR A 89 0.38 8.19 6.11
C TYR A 89 0.26 8.38 7.63
N ASP A 90 0.00 9.61 8.08
CA ASP A 90 -0.33 9.88 9.47
C ASP A 90 -1.86 9.72 9.68
N PRO A 91 -2.33 8.68 10.39
CA PRO A 91 -3.75 8.43 10.57
C PRO A 91 -4.44 9.49 11.45
N HIS A 92 -3.68 10.36 12.13
CA HIS A 92 -4.23 11.43 12.97
C HIS A 92 -4.36 12.76 12.24
N ARG A 93 -3.83 12.88 11.01
CA ARG A 93 -3.86 14.11 10.21
C ARG A 93 -4.91 14.04 9.11
N ILE A 94 -6.16 14.00 9.56
CA ILE A 94 -7.34 14.05 8.70
C ILE A 94 -8.14 15.33 8.92
N ASP A 95 -8.83 15.79 7.88
CA ASP A 95 -9.81 16.86 7.97
C ASP A 95 -11.21 16.26 8.17
N SER A 96 -11.74 16.33 9.39
CA SER A 96 -13.10 15.88 9.67
C SER A 96 -14.18 16.83 9.17
N THR A 97 -13.83 18.08 8.83
CA THR A 97 -14.80 19.10 8.38
C THR A 97 -15.34 18.81 6.98
N VAL A 98 -14.59 18.03 6.18
CA VAL A 98 -14.99 17.63 4.82
C VAL A 98 -15.85 16.36 4.80
N ILE A 99 -16.13 15.77 5.97
CA ILE A 99 -17.00 14.61 6.11
C ILE A 99 -18.46 15.08 6.06
N THR A 100 -18.97 15.25 4.85
CA THR A 100 -20.34 15.70 4.56
C THR A 100 -21.29 14.57 4.19
N ALA A 101 -20.77 13.35 4.05
CA ALA A 101 -21.50 12.17 3.65
C ALA A 101 -20.75 10.90 4.07
N ASN A 102 -21.45 9.78 4.10
CA ASN A 102 -20.81 8.48 4.23
C ASN A 102 -20.05 8.18 2.94
N ARG A 103 -18.73 8.05 3.05
CA ARG A 103 -17.83 7.75 1.94
C ARG A 103 -16.86 6.67 2.34
N THR A 104 -16.48 5.84 1.38
CA THR A 104 -15.42 4.87 1.54
C THR A 104 -14.27 5.28 0.64
N SER A 105 -13.06 5.34 1.20
CA SER A 105 -11.83 5.40 0.43
C SER A 105 -11.24 4.02 0.28
N GLU A 106 -10.94 3.63 -0.95
CA GLU A 106 -10.48 2.29 -1.32
C GLU A 106 -9.24 2.37 -2.20
N ILE A 107 -8.34 1.40 -2.06
CA ILE A 107 -7.22 1.20 -2.96
C ILE A 107 -7.33 -0.16 -3.63
N ALA A 108 -7.35 -0.17 -4.94
CA ALA A 108 -7.26 -1.36 -5.76
C ALA A 108 -5.85 -1.46 -6.35
N PHE A 109 -5.24 -2.64 -6.33
CA PHE A 109 -3.85 -2.79 -6.78
C PHE A 109 -3.68 -3.86 -7.84
N ARG A 110 -3.02 -3.51 -8.93
CA ARG A 110 -2.78 -4.34 -10.10
C ARG A 110 -1.28 -4.61 -10.24
N VAL A 111 -0.88 -5.89 -10.30
CA VAL A 111 0.50 -6.32 -10.57
C VAL A 111 0.55 -7.24 -11.78
N GLY A 112 1.60 -7.07 -12.59
CA GLY A 112 1.93 -7.96 -13.71
C GLY A 112 1.30 -7.55 -15.04
N ASN A 113 1.77 -8.17 -16.13
CA ASN A 113 1.28 -7.96 -17.50
C ASN A 113 1.18 -6.47 -17.90
N LEU A 114 2.12 -5.64 -17.46
CA LEU A 114 2.21 -4.23 -17.87
C LEU A 114 3.66 -3.79 -17.76
N THR A 115 4.16 -3.21 -18.83
CA THR A 115 5.51 -2.66 -18.91
C THR A 115 5.40 -1.19 -19.35
N GLY A 116 6.48 -0.45 -19.16
CA GLY A 116 6.54 0.98 -19.46
C GLY A 116 7.46 1.68 -18.47
N THR A 117 7.49 3.01 -18.53
CA THR A 117 8.30 3.83 -17.62
C THR A 117 7.40 4.86 -16.95
N PRO A 118 7.12 4.70 -15.64
CA PRO A 118 6.31 5.66 -14.90
C PRO A 118 6.85 7.09 -15.05
N SER A 119 6.04 7.98 -15.62
CA SER A 119 6.36 9.40 -15.77
C SER A 119 5.10 10.22 -16.07
N GLY A 120 5.24 11.55 -16.06
CA GLY A 120 4.14 12.48 -16.36
C GLY A 120 3.32 12.89 -15.13
N PRO A 121 2.36 13.82 -15.31
CA PRO A 121 1.67 14.50 -14.22
C PRO A 121 0.66 13.62 -13.47
N SER A 122 0.18 12.53 -14.06
CA SER A 122 -0.78 11.62 -13.40
C SER A 122 -0.07 10.51 -12.61
N ASN A 123 0.74 10.91 -11.63
CA ASN A 123 1.49 10.01 -10.72
C ASN A 123 2.18 8.83 -11.45
N GLY A 124 2.83 9.15 -12.58
CA GLY A 124 3.57 8.19 -13.39
C GLY A 124 2.77 7.45 -14.46
N CYS A 125 1.43 7.46 -14.44
CA CYS A 125 0.65 6.62 -15.36
C CYS A 125 0.66 7.11 -16.82
N ASP A 126 0.83 8.41 -17.06
CA ASP A 126 0.85 8.96 -18.42
C ASP A 126 2.04 8.45 -19.24
N GLY A 127 3.16 8.15 -18.59
CA GLY A 127 4.34 7.55 -19.22
C GLY A 127 4.17 6.08 -19.61
N VAL A 128 3.17 5.40 -19.05
CA VAL A 128 2.96 3.95 -19.26
C VAL A 128 2.04 3.70 -20.44
N TRP A 129 0.92 4.42 -20.52
CA TRP A 129 -0.11 4.20 -21.55
C TRP A 129 -0.65 5.49 -22.19
N GLY A 130 -0.06 6.64 -21.86
CA GLY A 130 -0.45 7.94 -22.42
C GLY A 130 -1.58 8.63 -21.65
N PRO A 131 -1.64 9.98 -21.70
CA PRO A 131 -2.58 10.78 -20.91
C PRO A 131 -4.04 10.52 -21.25
N GLN A 132 -4.36 10.18 -22.51
CA GLN A 132 -5.74 9.88 -22.91
C GLN A 132 -6.26 8.61 -22.24
N CYS A 133 -5.45 7.54 -22.18
CA CYS A 133 -5.84 6.32 -21.48
C CYS A 133 -6.04 6.57 -19.99
N THR A 134 -5.10 7.29 -19.34
CA THR A 134 -5.23 7.67 -17.92
C THR A 134 -6.55 8.39 -17.67
N HIS A 135 -6.89 9.38 -18.50
CA HIS A 135 -8.12 10.14 -18.39
C HIS A 135 -9.36 9.25 -18.58
N ASP A 136 -9.41 8.47 -19.66
CA ASP A 136 -10.53 7.60 -19.99
C ASP A 136 -10.77 6.55 -18.89
N LEU A 137 -9.70 6.00 -18.30
CA LEU A 137 -9.79 5.04 -17.20
C LEU A 137 -10.34 5.70 -15.91
N LYS A 138 -9.85 6.90 -15.56
CA LYS A 138 -10.38 7.66 -14.41
C LYS A 138 -11.87 7.96 -14.61
N GLU A 139 -12.27 8.42 -15.79
CA GLU A 139 -13.66 8.77 -16.10
C GLU A 139 -14.58 7.55 -16.15
N LEU A 140 -14.11 6.42 -16.69
CA LEU A 140 -14.82 5.16 -16.66
C LEU A 140 -15.09 4.69 -15.22
N LEU A 141 -14.07 4.71 -14.35
CA LEU A 141 -14.20 4.30 -12.95
C LEU A 141 -15.14 5.24 -12.17
N LYS A 142 -14.99 6.56 -12.35
CA LYS A 142 -15.91 7.56 -11.77
C LYS A 142 -17.35 7.33 -12.22
N GLY A 143 -17.57 7.11 -13.52
CA GLY A 143 -18.89 6.86 -14.10
C GLY A 143 -19.53 5.57 -13.57
N ALA A 144 -18.77 4.48 -13.49
CA ALA A 144 -19.26 3.21 -12.99
C ALA A 144 -19.61 3.28 -11.49
N MET A 145 -18.77 3.91 -10.67
CA MET A 145 -19.08 4.13 -9.26
C MET A 145 -20.27 5.08 -9.08
N TYR A 146 -20.40 6.12 -9.92
CA TYR A 146 -21.55 7.01 -9.89
C TYR A 146 -22.85 6.25 -10.16
N GLU A 147 -22.87 5.44 -11.23
CA GLU A 147 -24.00 4.58 -11.57
C GLU A 147 -24.33 3.59 -10.46
N LEU A 148 -23.32 3.10 -9.75
CA LEU A 148 -23.51 2.20 -8.63
C LEU A 148 -24.19 2.94 -7.46
N THR A 149 -23.67 4.10 -7.06
CA THR A 149 -24.22 4.91 -5.97
C THR A 149 -25.68 5.31 -6.20
N ILE A 150 -26.07 5.66 -7.44
CA ILE A 150 -27.48 6.02 -7.74
C ILE A 150 -28.42 4.81 -7.73
N LYS A 151 -27.91 3.58 -7.93
CA LYS A 151 -28.74 2.35 -8.03
C LYS A 151 -29.01 1.71 -6.67
N GLY A 152 -28.23 2.00 -5.63
CA GLY A 152 -28.41 1.34 -4.35
C GLY A 152 -27.36 1.66 -3.29
N ASP A 153 -27.46 0.95 -2.17
CA ASP A 153 -26.59 1.05 -1.01
C ASP A 153 -25.42 0.05 -1.14
N TYR A 154 -24.18 0.54 -1.13
CA TYR A 154 -22.98 -0.26 -1.32
C TYR A 154 -21.86 0.26 -0.43
N THR A 155 -21.30 -0.61 0.41
CA THR A 155 -20.23 -0.21 1.35
C THR A 155 -18.88 0.02 0.65
N TYR A 156 -18.62 -0.70 -0.46
CA TYR A 156 -17.33 -0.73 -1.16
C TYR A 156 -17.53 -0.51 -2.67
N PRO A 157 -17.74 0.76 -3.10
CA PRO A 157 -18.01 1.09 -4.51
C PRO A 157 -16.92 0.62 -5.48
N LEU A 158 -15.64 0.87 -5.19
CA LEU A 158 -14.54 0.50 -6.08
C LEU A 158 -14.40 -1.01 -6.18
N GLN A 159 -14.44 -1.72 -5.05
CA GLN A 159 -14.40 -3.18 -5.05
C GLN A 159 -15.51 -3.77 -5.93
N THR A 160 -16.73 -3.23 -5.83
CA THR A 160 -17.87 -3.69 -6.61
C THR A 160 -17.66 -3.43 -8.10
N VAL A 161 -17.22 -2.23 -8.48
CA VAL A 161 -16.95 -1.85 -9.87
C VAL A 161 -15.82 -2.69 -10.47
N ILE A 162 -14.69 -2.85 -9.77
CA ILE A 162 -13.55 -3.66 -10.22
C ILE A 162 -13.97 -5.11 -10.42
N SER A 163 -14.75 -5.69 -9.49
CA SER A 163 -15.25 -7.06 -9.61
C SER A 163 -16.12 -7.24 -10.85
N GLN A 164 -16.96 -6.25 -11.18
CA GLN A 164 -17.79 -6.28 -12.40
C GLN A 164 -16.96 -6.13 -13.67
N MET A 165 -15.95 -5.24 -13.67
CA MET A 165 -15.06 -5.02 -14.82
C MET A 165 -14.11 -6.19 -15.08
N LEU A 166 -13.69 -6.94 -14.05
CA LEU A 166 -12.91 -8.17 -14.25
C LEU A 166 -13.75 -9.28 -14.93
N VAL A 167 -15.05 -9.34 -14.66
CA VAL A 167 -15.96 -10.30 -15.31
C VAL A 167 -16.32 -9.86 -16.72
N ASN A 168 -16.60 -8.57 -16.91
CA ASN A 168 -16.94 -7.98 -18.21
C ASN A 168 -16.03 -6.77 -18.48
N PRO A 169 -14.81 -7.00 -19.02
CA PRO A 169 -13.86 -5.93 -19.27
C PRO A 169 -14.40 -4.86 -20.24
N PRO A 170 -14.34 -3.58 -19.86
CA PRO A 170 -14.75 -2.49 -20.74
C PRO A 170 -13.73 -2.32 -21.88
N VAL A 171 -14.21 -1.89 -23.05
CA VAL A 171 -13.36 -1.58 -24.18
C VAL A 171 -12.89 -0.12 -24.07
N LEU A 172 -11.58 0.06 -23.88
CA LEU A 172 -10.95 1.38 -23.83
C LEU A 172 -10.08 1.56 -25.08
N SER A 173 -10.59 2.30 -26.07
CA SER A 173 -9.94 2.45 -27.38
C SER A 173 -8.55 3.09 -27.32
N ASN A 174 -8.30 3.93 -26.32
CA ASN A 174 -7.04 4.65 -26.13
C ASN A 174 -6.07 3.93 -25.19
N CYS A 175 -6.46 2.79 -24.62
CA CYS A 175 -5.63 2.04 -23.68
C CYS A 175 -5.03 0.79 -24.35
N PRO A 176 -3.79 0.40 -23.99
CA PRO A 176 -3.24 -0.87 -24.44
C PRO A 176 -4.10 -2.07 -23.98
N PRO A 177 -4.08 -3.19 -24.70
CA PRO A 177 -4.78 -4.43 -24.34
C PRO A 177 -4.44 -4.90 -22.91
N PRO A 178 -5.34 -5.66 -22.25
CA PRO A 178 -6.35 -5.14 -21.36
C PRO A 178 -5.75 -4.79 -20.00
N PHE A 179 -5.98 -3.56 -19.54
CA PHE A 179 -5.70 -3.17 -18.14
C PHE A 179 -6.21 -4.21 -17.12
N PHE A 180 -7.37 -4.81 -17.41
CA PHE A 180 -8.03 -5.83 -16.59
C PHE A 180 -7.60 -7.27 -16.87
N ASP A 181 -6.63 -7.52 -17.76
CA ASP A 181 -6.06 -8.84 -18.02
C ASP A 181 -4.97 -9.17 -17.00
N VAL A 182 -5.45 -9.38 -15.77
CA VAL A 182 -4.65 -9.76 -14.61
C VAL A 182 -5.39 -10.82 -13.82
N GLN A 183 -4.64 -11.67 -13.11
CA GLN A 183 -5.22 -12.75 -12.30
C GLN A 183 -6.08 -12.21 -11.15
N SER A 184 -5.67 -11.08 -10.55
CA SER A 184 -6.41 -10.44 -9.47
C SER A 184 -6.11 -8.95 -9.43
N LEU A 185 -7.09 -8.19 -8.95
CA LEU A 185 -6.97 -6.77 -8.67
C LEU A 185 -7.64 -6.52 -7.30
N PRO A 186 -7.00 -6.95 -6.19
CA PRO A 186 -7.59 -6.85 -4.86
C PRO A 186 -7.85 -5.39 -4.50
N VAL A 187 -8.93 -5.18 -3.74
CA VAL A 187 -9.37 -3.87 -3.27
C VAL A 187 -9.43 -3.87 -1.75
N LEU A 188 -8.86 -2.86 -1.12
CA LEU A 188 -8.83 -2.69 0.32
C LEU A 188 -9.39 -1.32 0.71
N PRO A 189 -10.34 -1.24 1.66
CA PRO A 189 -10.81 0.04 2.20
C PRO A 189 -9.79 0.59 3.21
N PHE A 190 -9.35 1.84 3.03
CA PHE A 190 -8.39 2.48 3.92
C PHE A 190 -8.94 3.67 4.72
N ALA A 191 -10.11 4.19 4.34
CA ALA A 191 -10.86 5.12 5.17
C ALA A 191 -12.37 4.90 5.01
N GLN A 192 -13.12 4.97 6.11
CA GLN A 192 -14.58 4.89 6.11
C GLN A 192 -15.15 6.06 6.91
N GLU A 193 -15.85 6.96 6.23
CA GLU A 193 -16.41 8.18 6.80
C GLU A 193 -17.85 7.94 7.30
N SER A 194 -18.14 8.44 8.51
CA SER A 194 -19.47 8.51 9.12
C SER A 194 -19.91 9.97 9.20
N GLU A 195 -20.91 10.34 8.40
CA GLU A 195 -21.49 11.68 8.38
C GLU A 195 -22.10 12.11 9.74
N PRO A 196 -22.91 11.27 10.41
CA PRO A 196 -23.56 11.67 11.66
C PRO A 196 -22.58 12.06 12.76
N ASP A 197 -21.43 11.36 12.81
CA ASP A 197 -20.42 11.55 13.84
C ASP A 197 -19.28 12.49 13.40
N LYS A 198 -19.22 12.86 12.11
CA LYS A 198 -18.08 13.55 11.48
C LYS A 198 -16.75 12.85 11.81
N THR A 199 -16.75 11.52 11.76
CA THR A 199 -15.56 10.71 12.03
C THR A 199 -15.19 9.87 10.83
N ALA A 200 -13.91 9.48 10.76
CA ALA A 200 -13.44 8.50 9.79
C ALA A 200 -12.71 7.39 10.53
N MET A 201 -13.07 6.14 10.23
CA MET A 201 -12.26 4.98 10.61
C MET A 201 -11.15 4.84 9.58
N ILE A 202 -9.91 5.07 10.00
CA ILE A 202 -8.72 5.01 9.15
C ILE A 202 -8.00 3.69 9.38
N GLN A 203 -7.66 2.99 8.29
CA GLN A 203 -6.87 1.76 8.36
C GLN A 203 -5.47 2.05 8.92
N THR A 204 -4.89 1.11 9.66
CA THR A 204 -3.51 1.24 10.14
C THR A 204 -2.53 1.31 8.95
N PRO A 205 -1.64 2.32 8.88
CA PRO A 205 -0.59 2.38 7.87
C PRO A 205 0.25 1.10 7.86
N GLY A 206 0.62 0.64 6.67
CA GLY A 206 1.45 -0.55 6.52
C GLY A 206 2.94 -0.21 6.54
N PHE A 207 3.77 -1.25 6.61
CA PHE A 207 5.23 -1.16 6.50
C PHE A 207 5.78 -2.51 6.02
N GLY A 208 7.08 -2.61 5.71
CA GLY A 208 7.67 -3.85 5.17
C GLY A 208 7.46 -5.10 6.05
N GLY A 209 7.36 -4.95 7.36
CA GLY A 209 7.05 -6.06 8.29
C GLY A 209 5.56 -6.34 8.49
N SER A 210 4.67 -5.56 7.89
CA SER A 210 3.23 -5.76 7.85
C SER A 210 2.64 -5.02 6.63
N PRO A 211 2.92 -5.50 5.41
CA PRO A 211 2.36 -4.91 4.21
C PRO A 211 0.86 -5.17 4.17
N TRP A 212 0.12 -4.34 3.44
CA TRP A 212 -1.32 -4.50 3.32
C TRP A 212 -1.71 -5.68 2.43
N GLN A 213 -0.88 -6.00 1.45
CA GLN A 213 -1.08 -7.15 0.58
C GLN A 213 0.25 -7.67 0.05
N THR A 214 0.30 -8.98 -0.13
CA THR A 214 1.44 -9.70 -0.71
C THR A 214 0.95 -10.68 -1.78
N TRP A 215 1.69 -10.80 -2.87
CA TRP A 215 1.49 -11.78 -3.93
C TRP A 215 2.72 -12.65 -4.10
N PHE A 216 2.48 -13.92 -4.42
CA PHE A 216 3.50 -14.83 -4.92
C PHE A 216 3.25 -15.02 -6.41
N ILE A 217 4.23 -14.66 -7.22
CA ILE A 217 4.17 -14.70 -8.68
C ILE A 217 5.10 -15.82 -9.14
N ASP A 218 4.52 -16.91 -9.64
CA ASP A 218 5.24 -18.06 -10.18
C ASP A 218 5.88 -17.72 -11.54
N ASN A 219 6.98 -18.40 -11.86
CA ASN A 219 7.68 -18.30 -13.15
C ASN A 219 8.07 -16.86 -13.53
N MET A 220 8.54 -16.10 -12.53
CA MET A 220 8.91 -14.69 -12.67
C MET A 220 10.31 -14.49 -12.07
N THR A 221 11.25 -14.00 -12.86
CA THR A 221 12.57 -13.60 -12.36
C THR A 221 12.53 -12.19 -11.77
N SER A 222 13.54 -11.84 -10.96
CA SER A 222 13.70 -10.47 -10.46
C SER A 222 13.85 -9.43 -11.58
N SER A 223 14.54 -9.78 -12.66
CA SER A 223 14.71 -8.89 -13.82
C SER A 223 13.40 -8.64 -14.55
N GLN A 224 12.61 -9.70 -14.79
CA GLN A 224 11.29 -9.59 -15.42
C GLN A 224 10.34 -8.77 -14.55
N GLN A 225 10.36 -8.99 -13.23
CA GLN A 225 9.53 -8.24 -12.29
C GLN A 225 9.89 -6.75 -12.25
N ALA A 226 11.16 -6.40 -12.36
CA ALA A 226 11.59 -5.02 -12.37
C ALA A 226 11.15 -4.24 -13.63
N GLU A 227 10.89 -4.96 -14.74
CA GLU A 227 10.30 -4.37 -15.93
C GLU A 227 8.78 -4.16 -15.79
N GLN A 228 8.13 -4.81 -14.82
CA GLN A 228 6.70 -4.67 -14.60
C GLN A 228 6.36 -3.36 -13.90
N VAL A 229 5.28 -2.74 -14.37
CA VAL A 229 4.64 -1.60 -13.72
C VAL A 229 3.44 -2.11 -12.92
N ALA A 230 3.41 -1.78 -11.64
CA ALA A 230 2.24 -1.95 -10.79
C ALA A 230 1.39 -0.68 -10.82
N VAL A 231 0.07 -0.84 -10.66
CA VAL A 231 -0.88 0.28 -10.70
C VAL A 231 -1.74 0.22 -9.45
N ALA A 232 -1.76 1.31 -8.69
CA ALA A 232 -2.77 1.56 -7.68
C ALA A 232 -3.88 2.44 -8.24
N ILE A 233 -5.12 2.06 -7.99
CA ILE A 233 -6.31 2.87 -8.21
C ILE A 233 -6.82 3.25 -6.83
N LEU A 234 -6.78 4.52 -6.49
CA LEU A 234 -7.39 5.03 -5.27
C LEU A 234 -8.71 5.69 -5.61
N SER A 235 -9.73 5.44 -4.80
CA SER A 235 -11.02 6.12 -4.94
C SER A 235 -11.54 6.62 -3.61
N ARG A 236 -12.32 7.69 -3.64
CA ARG A 236 -13.18 8.12 -2.54
C ARG A 236 -14.58 8.32 -3.10
N ALA A 237 -15.52 7.49 -2.71
CA ALA A 237 -16.86 7.45 -3.27
C ALA A 237 -17.93 7.31 -2.17
N PRO A 238 -19.16 7.82 -2.37
CA PRO A 238 -20.24 7.62 -1.40
C PRO A 238 -20.59 6.14 -1.22
N SER A 239 -20.79 5.75 0.04
CA SER A 239 -21.06 4.37 0.43
C SER A 239 -22.54 4.13 0.80
N SER A 240 -23.42 5.12 0.57
CA SER A 240 -24.86 4.98 0.74
C SER A 240 -25.66 5.84 -0.23
N ASN A 241 -26.91 5.45 -0.48
CA ASN A 241 -27.84 6.15 -1.38
C ASN A 241 -28.48 7.41 -0.77
N THR A 242 -28.20 7.71 0.49
CA THR A 242 -28.76 8.87 1.20
C THR A 242 -28.07 10.18 0.83
N TYR A 243 -26.91 10.12 0.20
CA TYR A 243 -26.19 11.30 -0.28
C TYR A 243 -26.74 11.76 -1.63
N SER A 244 -27.21 13.00 -1.70
CA SER A 244 -27.59 13.63 -2.98
C SER A 244 -26.32 13.98 -3.75
N MET A 245 -25.90 13.08 -4.63
CA MET A 245 -24.82 13.34 -5.58
C MET A 245 -25.20 14.49 -6.53
N HIS A 246 -24.27 15.42 -6.75
CA HIS A 246 -24.39 16.47 -7.76
C HIS A 246 -23.94 15.99 -9.15
N GLY A 247 -23.13 14.92 -9.20
CA GLY A 247 -22.66 14.29 -10.42
C GLY A 247 -21.48 13.34 -10.17
N LYS A 248 -20.90 12.79 -11.23
CA LYS A 248 -19.72 11.92 -11.17
C LYS A 248 -18.47 12.59 -10.58
N ASP A 249 -18.46 13.92 -10.52
CA ASP A 249 -17.33 14.70 -9.99
C ASP A 249 -17.29 14.70 -8.45
N ASP A 250 -18.34 14.22 -7.80
CA ASP A 250 -18.33 13.93 -6.35
C ASP A 250 -17.54 12.66 -6.01
N ILE A 251 -17.14 11.88 -7.03
CA ILE A 251 -16.28 10.71 -6.89
C ILE A 251 -14.86 11.09 -7.29
N MET A 252 -13.94 10.78 -6.40
CA MET A 252 -12.52 10.97 -6.64
C MET A 252 -11.91 9.65 -7.09
N VAL A 253 -11.07 9.72 -8.13
CA VAL A 253 -10.25 8.60 -8.58
C VAL A 253 -8.85 9.13 -8.86
N GLU A 254 -7.87 8.49 -8.23
CA GLU A 254 -6.45 8.72 -8.50
C GLU A 254 -5.78 7.45 -8.98
N LEU A 255 -4.83 7.58 -9.91
CA LEU A 255 -4.08 6.46 -10.47
C LEU A 255 -2.63 6.69 -10.17
N VAL A 256 -1.95 5.68 -9.62
CA VAL A 256 -0.52 5.75 -9.30
C VAL A 256 0.17 4.58 -9.95
N CYS A 257 1.11 4.87 -10.84
CA CYS A 257 1.88 3.85 -11.55
C CYS A 257 3.30 3.81 -10.99
N ILE A 258 3.73 2.63 -10.55
CA ILE A 258 4.96 2.46 -9.79
C ILE A 258 5.75 1.25 -10.31
N GLN A 259 7.06 1.40 -10.39
CA GLN A 259 7.98 0.36 -10.88
C GLN A 259 9.17 0.27 -9.93
N ALA A 260 9.40 -0.93 -9.39
CA ALA A 260 10.56 -1.19 -8.55
C ALA A 260 11.82 -1.41 -9.42
N PRO A 261 12.98 -0.87 -9.02
CA PRO A 261 14.20 -0.93 -9.84
C PRO A 261 14.74 -2.35 -10.01
N SER A 262 15.52 -2.59 -11.07
CA SER A 262 16.11 -3.91 -11.42
C SER A 262 17.32 -4.34 -10.57
N SER A 263 17.35 -3.95 -9.29
CA SER A 263 18.41 -4.11 -8.28
C SER A 263 19.48 -3.00 -8.23
N GLY A 264 19.81 -2.55 -7.00
CA GLY A 264 21.12 -1.98 -6.66
C GLY A 264 21.26 -0.46 -6.48
N GLY A 265 20.20 0.33 -6.62
CA GLY A 265 20.25 1.77 -6.33
C GLY A 265 20.20 2.08 -4.83
N ALA A 266 21.20 1.66 -4.05
CA ALA A 266 21.41 2.28 -2.76
C ALA A 266 21.79 3.75 -3.00
N SER A 267 20.83 4.67 -2.90
CA SER A 267 21.15 6.05 -2.58
C SER A 267 21.64 6.08 -1.14
N SER A 268 22.90 5.66 -0.96
CA SER A 268 23.68 6.05 0.20
C SER A 268 23.91 7.54 0.09
N SER A 269 23.03 8.32 0.72
CA SER A 269 23.32 9.72 1.04
C SER A 269 24.34 9.72 2.18
N GLN A 270 25.59 9.40 1.84
CA GLN A 270 26.78 9.81 2.58
C GLN A 270 27.65 10.56 1.58
N ASP A 271 27.57 11.90 1.62
CA ASP A 271 28.70 12.80 1.82
C ASP A 271 28.33 14.22 1.39
N GLY A 272 28.43 15.15 2.34
CA GLY A 272 28.19 16.59 2.19
C GLY A 272 27.78 17.25 3.49
#